data_AF-A0A2V7I6C6-F1
#
_entry.id   AF-A0A2V7I6C6-F1
#
_cell.length_a   1.000
_cell.length_b   1.000
_cell.length_c   1.000
_cell.angle_alpha   90.00
_cell.angle_beta   90.00
_cell.angle_gamma   90.00
#
_symmetry.space_group_name_H-M   'P 1'
#
loop_
_entity.id
_entity.type
_entity.pdbx_description
1 polymer ?
#
loop_
_entity_poly.entity_id
_entity_poly.type
_entity_poly.pdbx_seq_one_letter_code
_entity_poly.pdbx_strand_id
1 'polypeptide(L)'
;MRGTVQEKPRRYARRLRRDQTDAERTLWWRLRDRQLSGAKFRRQHPVGPFITDFCCPEVKLIIELDGGQHAVQREADAQRTAFLEAHGYRVLRFWDNEVLANICG
;
A
#
# COMPACT_ATOMS: atom_id res chain seq x y z
N MET A 1 11.89 -6.44 0.27
CA MET A 1 12.51 -5.09 0.34
C MET A 1 12.14 -4.28 -0.91
N ARG A 2 11.24 -3.30 -0.80
CA ARG A 2 10.99 -2.34 -1.88
C ARG A 2 11.99 -1.18 -1.70
N GLY A 3 13.08 -1.25 -2.45
CA GLY A 3 14.25 -0.39 -2.27
C GLY A 3 13.95 1.11 -2.39
N THR A 4 14.80 1.93 -1.78
CA THR A 4 14.88 3.38 -2.01
C THR A 4 15.12 3.64 -3.49
N VAL A 5 14.13 4.20 -4.17
CA VAL A 5 14.11 4.27 -5.63
C VAL A 5 14.77 5.55 -6.12
N GLN A 6 15.92 5.42 -6.81
CA GLN A 6 16.54 6.50 -7.61
C GLN A 6 15.82 6.76 -8.97
N GLU A 7 14.71 6.07 -9.23
CA GLU A 7 13.81 6.29 -10.37
C GLU A 7 12.72 7.33 -10.02
N LYS A 8 12.30 8.19 -10.95
CA LYS A 8 11.19 9.15 -10.70
C LYS A 8 9.98 8.38 -10.15
N PRO A 9 9.41 8.72 -8.96
CA PRO A 9 8.39 7.92 -8.26
C PRO A 9 7.19 7.51 -9.12
N ARG A 10 6.84 8.33 -10.11
CA ARG A 10 5.78 8.03 -11.10
C ARG A 10 6.10 6.87 -12.04
N ARG A 11 7.35 6.72 -12.50
CA ARG A 11 7.76 5.63 -13.39
C ARG A 11 7.81 4.31 -12.63
N TYR A 12 8.38 4.32 -11.43
CA TYR A 12 8.45 3.13 -10.59
C TYR A 12 7.06 2.66 -10.14
N ALA A 13 6.18 3.58 -9.73
CA ALA A 13 4.78 3.25 -9.46
C ALA A 13 4.03 2.70 -10.69
N ARG A 14 4.47 2.99 -11.92
CA ARG A 14 3.86 2.38 -13.12
C ARG A 14 4.34 0.94 -13.33
N ARG A 15 5.61 0.65 -13.05
CA ARG A 15 6.16 -0.71 -13.09
C ARG A 15 5.49 -1.60 -12.06
N LEU A 16 5.46 -1.15 -10.79
CA LEU A 16 4.81 -1.88 -9.73
C LEU A 16 3.33 -2.23 -10.08
N ARG A 17 2.63 -1.38 -10.85
CA ARG A 17 1.20 -1.61 -11.20
C ARG A 17 1.02 -2.76 -12.18
N ARG A 18 2.09 -3.15 -12.87
CA ARG A 18 2.16 -4.33 -13.73
C ARG A 18 2.52 -5.57 -12.93
N ASP A 19 3.40 -5.42 -11.95
CA ASP A 19 4.01 -6.52 -11.19
C ASP A 19 3.31 -6.75 -9.83
N GLN A 20 1.98 -6.59 -9.76
CA GLN A 20 1.22 -6.74 -8.51
C GLN A 20 1.14 -8.20 -8.06
N THR A 21 1.22 -8.41 -6.75
CA THR A 21 0.90 -9.71 -6.14
C THR A 21 -0.58 -10.06 -6.33
N ASP A 22 -0.94 -11.33 -6.19
CA ASP A 22 -2.34 -11.74 -6.30
C ASP A 22 -3.19 -11.17 -5.17
N ALA A 23 -2.64 -11.00 -3.97
CA ALA A 23 -3.29 -10.31 -2.85
C ALA A 23 -3.57 -8.84 -3.19
N GLU A 24 -2.58 -8.11 -3.73
CA GLU A 24 -2.75 -6.74 -4.19
C GLU A 24 -3.81 -6.64 -5.29
N ARG A 25 -3.79 -7.55 -6.27
CA ARG A 25 -4.76 -7.55 -7.37
C ARG A 25 -6.18 -7.76 -6.82
N THR A 26 -6.35 -8.72 -5.92
CA THR A 26 -7.64 -9.08 -5.35
C THR A 26 -8.19 -7.95 -4.48
N LEU A 27 -7.37 -7.34 -3.63
CA LEU A 27 -7.76 -6.17 -2.85
C LEU A 27 -8.09 -4.97 -3.73
N TRP A 28 -7.31 -4.73 -4.79
CA TRP A 28 -7.59 -3.65 -5.72
C TRP A 28 -8.97 -3.77 -6.38
N TRP A 29 -9.40 -4.99 -6.73
CA TRP A 29 -10.73 -5.23 -7.29
C TRP A 29 -11.87 -4.78 -6.37
N ARG A 30 -11.70 -4.89 -5.05
CA ARG A 30 -12.68 -4.44 -4.05
C ARG A 30 -12.61 -2.94 -3.75
N LEU A 31 -11.45 -2.31 -3.94
CA LEU A 31 -11.23 -0.90 -3.61
C LEU A 31 -11.43 0.07 -4.78
N ARG A 32 -11.26 -0.42 -6.03
CA ARG A 32 -11.37 0.41 -7.24
C ARG A 32 -12.78 0.95 -7.44
N ASP A 33 -12.89 1.98 -8.26
CA ASP A 33 -14.16 2.54 -8.73
C ASP A 33 -15.11 2.98 -7.59
N ARG A 34 -14.54 3.40 -6.45
CA ARG A 34 -15.27 3.89 -5.27
C ARG A 34 -16.23 2.84 -4.67
N GLN A 35 -15.97 1.54 -4.90
CA GLN A 35 -16.81 0.45 -4.40
C GLN A 35 -16.89 0.40 -2.87
N LEU A 36 -15.82 0.82 -2.17
CA LEU A 36 -15.82 0.88 -0.71
C LEU A 36 -16.36 2.24 -0.24
N SER A 37 -17.64 2.28 0.13
CA SER A 37 -18.32 3.44 0.72
C SER A 37 -18.14 4.75 -0.05
N GLY A 38 -17.99 4.70 -1.38
CA GLY A 38 -17.77 5.89 -2.21
C GLY A 38 -16.35 6.46 -2.19
N ALA A 39 -15.43 5.88 -1.41
CA ALA A 39 -14.10 6.42 -1.18
C ALA A 39 -13.14 6.17 -2.36
N LYS A 40 -12.35 7.18 -2.74
CA LYS A 40 -11.42 7.06 -3.87
C LYS A 40 -10.05 6.52 -3.46
N PHE A 41 -9.88 5.20 -3.60
CA PHE A 41 -8.58 4.56 -3.46
C PHE A 41 -7.71 4.71 -4.72
N ARG A 42 -6.41 4.86 -4.48
CA ARG A 42 -5.34 4.88 -5.49
C ARG A 42 -4.35 3.77 -5.15
N ARG A 43 -4.03 2.92 -6.13
CA ARG A 43 -2.97 1.93 -5.98
C ARG A 43 -1.58 2.52 -6.26
N GLN A 44 -0.59 2.08 -5.49
CA GLN A 44 0.83 2.42 -5.62
C GLN A 44 1.04 3.93 -5.65
N HIS A 45 0.64 4.55 -4.56
CA HIS A 45 0.60 5.99 -4.43
C HIS A 45 1.90 6.51 -3.80
N PRO A 46 2.63 7.40 -4.48
CA PRO A 46 3.78 8.06 -3.88
C PRO A 46 3.35 9.01 -2.76
N VAL A 47 3.97 8.88 -1.60
CA VAL A 47 3.84 9.78 -0.45
C VAL A 47 5.27 10.13 -0.01
N GLY A 48 5.72 11.33 -0.39
CA GLY A 48 7.11 11.74 -0.19
C GLY A 48 8.10 10.77 -0.86
N PRO A 49 9.08 10.24 -0.12
CA PRO A 49 10.06 9.28 -0.66
C PRO A 49 9.52 7.85 -0.75
N PHE A 50 8.33 7.57 -0.22
CA PHE A 50 7.76 6.22 -0.14
C PHE A 50 6.66 6.00 -1.19
N ILE A 51 6.43 4.74 -1.54
CA ILE A 51 5.26 4.31 -2.30
C ILE A 51 4.48 3.33 -1.43
N THR A 52 3.17 3.56 -1.36
CA THR A 52 2.21 2.81 -0.56
C THR A 52 1.31 1.97 -1.47
N ASP A 53 0.90 0.78 -1.05
CA ASP A 53 0.14 -0.14 -1.93
C ASP A 53 -1.22 0.41 -2.31
N PHE A 54 -1.95 0.91 -1.32
CA PHE A 54 -3.20 1.62 -1.52
C PHE A 54 -3.25 2.86 -0.65
N CYS A 55 -3.79 3.94 -1.20
CA CYS A 55 -4.01 5.19 -0.48
C CYS A 55 -5.35 5.78 -0.85
N CYS A 56 -6.12 6.19 0.15
CA CYS A 56 -7.27 7.07 0.00
C CYS A 56 -6.92 8.45 0.55
N PRO A 57 -6.56 9.42 -0.32
CA PRO A 57 -6.22 10.77 0.13
C PRO A 57 -7.40 11.51 0.78
N GLU A 58 -8.64 11.16 0.41
CA GLU A 58 -9.86 11.81 0.91
C GLU A 58 -10.03 11.61 2.43
N VAL A 59 -9.76 10.41 2.94
CA VAL A 59 -9.86 10.07 4.37
C VAL A 59 -8.50 9.85 5.04
N LYS A 60 -7.42 10.18 4.33
CA LYS A 60 -6.03 9.99 4.79
C LYS A 60 -5.75 8.57 5.31
N LEU A 61 -6.16 7.57 4.53
CA LEU A 61 -5.92 6.16 4.86
C LEU A 61 -4.93 5.54 3.88
N ILE A 62 -3.98 4.77 4.41
CA ILE A 62 -3.04 3.93 3.68
C ILE A 62 -3.30 2.47 4.07
N ILE A 63 -3.32 1.59 3.07
CA ILE A 63 -3.38 0.13 3.27
C ILE A 63 -2.17 -0.50 2.61
N GLU A 64 -1.50 -1.39 3.34
CA GLU A 64 -0.28 -2.08 2.90
C GLU A 64 -0.41 -3.57 3.07
N LEU A 65 0.18 -4.31 2.13
CA LEU A 65 0.18 -5.75 2.13
C LEU A 65 1.57 -6.30 2.42
N ASP A 66 1.65 -7.20 3.40
CA ASP A 66 2.89 -7.83 3.83
C ASP A 66 2.93 -9.31 3.44
N GLY A 67 3.98 -9.67 2.69
CA GLY A 67 4.21 -11.01 2.15
C GLY A 67 4.88 -12.00 3.12
N GLY A 68 4.91 -11.73 4.42
CA GLY A 68 5.26 -12.78 5.39
C GLY A 68 6.72 -12.88 5.83
N GLN A 69 7.63 -12.01 5.39
CA GLN A 69 9.09 -12.19 5.63
C GLN A 69 9.77 -11.08 6.46
N HIS A 70 9.02 -10.14 7.04
CA HIS A 70 9.61 -8.92 7.60
C HIS A 70 9.90 -8.95 9.12
N ALA A 71 10.58 -9.99 9.61
CA ALA A 71 11.23 -9.92 10.93
C ALA A 71 12.47 -8.99 10.93
N VAL A 72 13.10 -8.79 9.75
CA VAL A 72 14.43 -8.14 9.62
C VAL A 72 14.36 -6.61 9.42
N GLN A 73 13.18 -5.98 9.32
CA GLN A 73 13.07 -4.55 8.92
C GLN A 73 12.32 -3.63 9.90
N ARG A 74 12.24 -3.95 11.20
CA ARG A 74 11.46 -3.16 12.17
C ARG A 74 11.86 -1.68 12.26
N GLU A 75 13.15 -1.35 12.23
CA GLU A 75 13.60 0.05 12.35
C GLU A 75 13.32 0.90 11.11
N ALA A 76 13.54 0.33 9.92
CA ALA A 76 13.19 1.00 8.67
C ALA A 76 11.67 1.20 8.53
N ASP A 77 10.88 0.28 9.09
CA ASP A 77 9.43 0.37 9.09
C ASP A 77 8.90 1.42 10.07
N ALA A 78 9.56 1.61 11.22
CA ALA A 78 9.20 2.64 12.20
C ALA A 78 9.38 4.06 11.65
N GLN A 79 10.52 4.35 11.00
CA GLN A 79 10.77 5.67 10.38
C GLN A 79 9.77 5.95 9.25
N ARG A 80 9.46 4.92 8.45
CA ARG A 80 8.49 5.00 7.37
C ARG A 80 7.09 5.29 7.90
N THR A 81 6.65 4.56 8.92
CA THR A 81 5.34 4.74 9.54
C THR A 81 5.23 6.14 10.14
N ALA A 82 6.22 6.57 10.92
CA ALA A 82 6.24 7.91 11.50
C ALA A 82 6.19 9.02 10.43
N PHE A 83 6.87 8.85 9.29
CA PHE A 83 6.79 9.80 8.18
C PHE A 83 5.37 9.88 7.60
N LEU A 84 4.72 8.74 7.36
CA LEU A 84 3.37 8.69 6.79
C LEU A 84 2.34 9.29 7.76
N GLU A 85 2.46 8.98 9.04
CA GLU A 85 1.64 9.53 10.12
C GLU A 85 1.83 11.04 10.29
N ALA A 86 3.07 11.53 10.19
CA ALA A 86 3.35 12.98 10.19
C ALA A 86 2.72 13.70 8.99
N HIS A 87 2.47 12.99 7.88
CA HIS A 87 1.71 13.51 6.73
C HIS A 87 0.17 13.41 6.90
N GLY A 88 -0.27 13.03 8.11
CA GLY A 88 -1.66 12.90 8.53
C GLY A 88 -2.32 11.61 8.11
N TYR A 89 -1.56 10.62 7.63
CA TYR A 89 -2.14 9.34 7.20
C TYR A 89 -2.21 8.33 8.33
N ARG A 90 -3.32 7.60 8.41
CA ARG A 90 -3.41 6.35 9.16
C ARG A 90 -2.94 5.20 8.28
N VAL A 91 -2.09 4.32 8.80
CA VAL A 91 -1.56 3.15 8.08
C VAL A 91 -2.18 1.87 8.64
N LEU A 92 -2.75 1.04 7.76
CA LEU A 92 -3.22 -0.31 8.07
C LEU A 92 -2.39 -1.32 7.29
N ARG A 93 -1.91 -2.37 7.95
CA ARG A 93 -1.15 -3.45 7.33
C ARG A 93 -1.91 -4.76 7.46
N PHE A 94 -2.00 -5.50 6.36
CA PHE A 94 -2.61 -6.83 6.31
C PHE A 94 -1.59 -7.83 5.78
N TRP A 95 -1.70 -9.08 6.21
CA TRP A 95 -0.90 -10.14 5.63
C TRP A 95 -1.52 -10.61 4.30
N ASP A 96 -0.67 -10.94 3.32
CA ASP A 96 -1.14 -11.40 2.00
C ASP A 96 -2.10 -12.60 2.10
N ASN A 97 -1.81 -13.54 3.01
CA ASN A 97 -2.64 -14.71 3.25
C ASN A 97 -4.00 -14.35 3.87
N GLU A 98 -4.06 -13.37 4.77
CA GLU A 98 -5.33 -12.90 5.35
C GLU A 98 -6.23 -12.27 4.30
N VAL A 99 -5.67 -11.49 3.38
CA VAL A 99 -6.42 -10.90 2.27
C VAL A 99 -6.96 -11.99 1.36
N LEU A 100 -6.13 -12.94 0.94
CA LEU A 100 -6.57 -14.01 0.04
C LEU A 100 -7.63 -14.91 0.68
N ALA A 101 -7.55 -15.17 1.99
CA ALA A 101 -8.50 -16.03 2.69
C ALA A 101 -9.85 -15.36 3.00
N ASN A 102 -9.88 -14.05 3.27
CA ASN A 102 -11.07 -13.37 3.82
C ASN A 102 -11.80 -12.43 2.85
N ILE A 103 -11.32 -12.25 1.62
CA ILE A 103 -11.89 -11.28 0.66
C ILE A 103 -13.19 -11.76 -0.02
N CYS A 104 -13.61 -12.99 0.26
CA CYS A 104 -14.81 -13.64 -0.29
C CYS A 104 -16.03 -13.60 0.65
N GLY A 105 -15.97 -12.81 1.74
CA GLY A 105 -17.07 -12.67 2.70
C GLY A 105 -18.43 -12.40 2.07
#